data_AF-A0A924R1A8-F1
#
_entry.id   AF-A0A924R1A8-F1
#
_cell.length_a   1.000
_cell.length_b   1.000
_cell.length_c   1.000
_cell.angle_alpha   90.00
_cell.angle_beta   90.00
_cell.angle_gamma   90.00
#
_symmetry.space_group_name_H-M   'P 1'
#
loop_
_entity.id
_entity.type
_entity.pdbx_description
1 polymer ?
#
loop_
_entity_poly.entity_id
_entity_poly.type
_entity_poly.pdbx_seq_one_letter_code
_entity_poly.pdbx_strand_id
1 'polypeptide(L)'
;MSAAVRFPIFILVSLVAFVVILHFVTRRRTQGPPHLAVFAVAAVVVVGGMIFAKFGHNAGLPWWIYYTVPALTTLILPPVVFKFSGKELLQYLVLAFLSSPLIHGVFSFFFDWHEYMPFIAVPSLKSLLG
;
A
#
# COMPACT_ATOMS: atom_id res chain seq x y z
N MET A 1 3.15 -3.01 21.76
CA MET A 1 3.26 -4.05 20.71
C MET A 1 4.57 -3.82 19.96
N SER A 2 5.35 -4.86 19.69
CA SER A 2 6.66 -4.70 19.04
C SER A 2 6.52 -4.41 17.54
N ALA A 3 7.54 -3.78 16.96
CA ALA A 3 7.62 -3.54 15.51
C ALA A 3 7.54 -4.84 14.69
N ALA A 4 8.03 -5.95 15.25
CA ALA A 4 7.95 -7.28 14.63
C ALA A 4 6.50 -7.77 14.43
N VAL A 5 5.57 -7.37 15.30
CA VAL A 5 4.14 -7.71 15.19
C VAL A 5 3.38 -6.67 14.37
N ARG A 6 3.75 -5.39 14.47
CA ARG A 6 3.14 -4.30 13.68
C ARG A 6 3.33 -4.51 12.18
N PHE A 7 4.52 -4.96 11.77
CA PHE A 7 4.87 -5.09 10.36
C PHE A 7 3.99 -6.08 9.57
N PRO A 8 3.74 -7.33 10.04
CA PRO A 8 2.77 -8.22 9.42
C PRO A 8 1.34 -7.66 9.37
N ILE A 9 0.94 -6.89 10.38
CA ILE A 9 -0.40 -6.27 10.42
C ILE A 9 -0.52 -5.20 9.33
N PHE A 10 0.49 -4.35 9.16
CA PHE A 10 0.51 -3.40 8.05
C PHE A 10 0.45 -4.10 6.70
N ILE A 11 1.23 -5.17 6.51
CA ILE A 11 1.18 -5.97 5.28
C ILE A 11 -0.24 -6.49 5.03
N LEU A 12 -0.88 -7.10 6.03
CA LEU A 12 -2.20 -7.68 5.89
C LEU A 12 -3.26 -6.63 5.56
N VAL A 13 -3.28 -5.51 6.29
CA VAL A 13 -4.25 -4.43 6.06
C VAL A 13 -4.02 -3.78 4.70
N SER A 14 -2.78 -3.47 4.34
CA SER A 14 -2.45 -2.92 3.03
C SER A 14 -2.80 -3.90 1.90
N LEU A 15 -2.60 -5.21 2.11
CA LEU A 15 -2.93 -6.23 1.10
C LEU A 15 -4.44 -6.29 0.86
N VAL A 16 -5.24 -6.33 1.93
CA VAL A 16 -6.71 -6.31 1.83
C VAL A 16 -7.17 -5.02 1.14
N ALA A 17 -6.67 -3.86 1.58
CA ALA A 17 -7.02 -2.57 0.98
C ALA A 17 -6.69 -2.55 -0.52
N PHE A 18 -5.51 -3.04 -0.90
CA PHE A 18 -5.07 -3.05 -2.29
C PHE A 18 -5.88 -4.01 -3.17
N VAL A 19 -6.22 -5.21 -2.66
CA VAL A 19 -7.13 -6.14 -3.35
C VAL A 19 -8.51 -5.50 -3.56
N VAL A 20 -9.04 -4.80 -2.55
CA VAL A 20 -10.31 -4.07 -2.67
C VAL A 20 -10.22 -2.99 -3.73
N ILE A 21 -9.12 -2.22 -3.79
CA ILE A 21 -8.91 -1.20 -4.83
C ILE A 21 -8.92 -1.83 -6.23
N LEU A 22 -8.18 -2.93 -6.44
CA LEU A 22 -8.10 -3.58 -7.76
C LEU A 22 -9.46 -4.13 -8.21
N HIS A 23 -10.21 -4.79 -7.32
CA HIS A 23 -11.57 -5.23 -7.62
C HIS A 23 -12.50 -4.04 -7.89
N PHE A 24 -12.39 -2.97 -7.09
CA PHE A 24 -13.24 -1.79 -7.24
C PHE A 24 -12.97 -1.06 -8.55
N VAL A 25 -11.72 -0.91 -8.97
CA VAL A 25 -11.35 -0.27 -10.24
C VAL A 25 -11.87 -1.07 -11.43
N THR A 26 -11.77 -2.40 -11.37
CA THR A 26 -12.16 -3.30 -12.47
C THR A 26 -13.64 -3.72 -12.44
N ARG A 27 -14.42 -3.26 -11.46
CA ARG A 27 -15.82 -3.69 -11.22
C ARG A 27 -16.79 -3.48 -12.38
N ARG A 28 -16.46 -2.58 -13.31
CA ARG A 28 -17.32 -2.22 -14.45
C ARG A 28 -17.01 -3.01 -15.72
N ARG A 29 -16.04 -3.93 -15.68
CA ARG A 29 -15.71 -4.79 -16.81
C ARG A 29 -16.77 -5.86 -16.98
N THR A 30 -17.10 -6.17 -18.23
CA THR A 30 -17.96 -7.32 -18.58
C THR A 30 -17.31 -8.65 -18.21
N GLN A 31 -15.98 -8.74 -18.34
CA GLN A 31 -15.15 -9.82 -17.80
C GLN A 31 -14.06 -9.23 -16.92
N GLY A 32 -14.20 -9.41 -15.61
CA GLY A 32 -13.22 -8.99 -14.62
C GLY A 32 -11.92 -9.80 -14.70
N PRO A 33 -10.81 -9.29 -14.15
CA PRO A 33 -9.59 -10.08 -14.03
C PRO A 33 -9.84 -11.30 -13.12
N PRO A 34 -9.17 -12.43 -13.37
CA PRO A 34 -9.29 -13.59 -12.51
C PRO A 34 -8.78 -13.26 -11.10
N HIS A 35 -9.51 -13.70 -10.07
CA HIS A 35 -9.17 -13.41 -8.68
C HIS A 35 -7.73 -13.82 -8.33
N LEU A 36 -7.26 -14.95 -8.87
CA LEU A 36 -5.87 -15.39 -8.67
C LEU A 36 -4.85 -14.36 -9.16
N ALA A 37 -5.09 -13.72 -10.31
CA ALA A 37 -4.20 -12.67 -10.82
C ALA A 37 -4.27 -11.41 -9.94
N VAL A 38 -5.45 -11.04 -9.44
CA VAL A 38 -5.61 -9.94 -8.48
C VAL A 38 -4.79 -10.20 -7.21
N PHE A 39 -4.93 -11.39 -6.61
CA PHE A 39 -4.19 -11.75 -5.41
C PHE A 39 -2.68 -11.84 -5.66
N ALA A 40 -2.25 -12.42 -6.79
CA ALA A 40 -0.84 -12.52 -7.13
C ALA A 40 -0.19 -11.13 -7.32
N VAL A 41 -0.83 -10.24 -8.09
CA VAL A 41 -0.34 -8.87 -8.29
C VAL A 41 -0.34 -8.10 -6.97
N ALA A 42 -1.39 -8.22 -6.16
CA ALA A 42 -1.46 -7.56 -4.86
C ALA A 42 -0.37 -8.05 -3.90
N ALA A 43 -0.09 -9.36 -3.87
CA ALA A 43 0.98 -9.94 -3.06
C ALA A 43 2.35 -9.42 -3.50
N VAL A 44 2.64 -9.40 -4.80
CA VAL A 44 3.89 -8.85 -5.34
C VAL A 44 4.06 -7.37 -4.96
N VAL A 45 3.02 -6.56 -5.15
CA VAL A 45 3.09 -5.12 -4.89
C VAL A 45 3.22 -4.84 -3.40
N VAL A 46 2.35 -5.42 -2.57
CA VAL A 46 2.28 -5.09 -1.14
C VAL A 46 3.32 -5.86 -0.34
N VAL A 47 3.28 -7.20 -0.38
CA VAL A 47 4.21 -8.02 0.41
C VAL A 47 5.63 -7.81 -0.09
N GLY A 48 5.84 -7.91 -1.40
CA GLY A 48 7.14 -7.67 -2.02
C GLY A 48 7.65 -6.24 -1.77
N GLY A 49 6.81 -5.23 -1.99
CA GLY A 49 7.17 -3.83 -1.78
C GLY A 49 7.53 -3.50 -0.33
N MET A 50 6.74 -3.97 0.65
CA MET A 50 6.99 -3.71 2.06
C MET A 50 8.21 -4.46 2.59
N ILE A 51 8.41 -5.71 2.16
CA ILE A 51 9.63 -6.48 2.46
C ILE A 51 10.85 -5.76 1.88
N PHE A 52 10.79 -5.36 0.61
CA PHE A 52 11.88 -4.62 -0.04
C PHE A 52 12.19 -3.31 0.69
N ALA A 53 11.17 -2.53 1.05
CA ALA A 53 11.37 -1.28 1.79
C ALA A 53 12.07 -1.53 3.14
N LYS A 54 11.62 -2.54 3.90
CA LYS A 54 12.20 -2.87 5.21
C LYS A 54 13.64 -3.37 5.12
N PHE A 55 13.91 -4.34 4.24
CA PHE A 55 15.27 -4.87 4.08
C PHE A 55 16.20 -3.88 3.39
N GLY A 56 15.69 -3.09 2.44
CA GLY A 56 16.44 -2.02 1.80
C GLY A 56 16.89 -0.96 2.80
N HIS A 57 15.98 -0.52 3.68
CA HIS A 57 16.33 0.39 4.78
C HIS A 57 17.39 -0.22 5.70
N ASN A 58 17.21 -1.48 6.13
CA ASN A 58 18.15 -2.16 7.02
C ASN A 58 19.52 -2.44 6.38
N ALA A 59 19.58 -2.59 5.05
CA ALA A 59 20.81 -2.76 4.28
C ALA A 59 21.52 -1.43 3.99
N GLY A 60 20.97 -0.29 4.46
CA GLY A 60 21.55 1.03 4.23
C GLY A 60 21.32 1.58 2.83
N LEU A 61 20.34 1.06 2.07
CA LEU A 61 19.97 1.68 0.80
C LEU A 61 19.48 3.11 1.03
N PRO A 62 19.77 4.04 0.11
CA PRO A 62 19.16 5.37 0.13
C PRO A 62 17.63 5.30 0.10
N TRP A 63 16.97 6.22 0.80
CA TRP A 63 15.50 6.30 0.88
C TRP A 63 14.83 6.39 -0.49
N TRP A 64 15.45 7.10 -1.44
CA TRP A 64 14.94 7.21 -2.79
C TRP A 64 14.98 5.87 -3.55
N ILE A 65 15.72 4.86 -3.11
CA ILE A 65 15.67 3.51 -3.71
C ILE A 65 14.59 2.68 -3.04
N TYR A 66 14.68 2.53 -1.71
CA TYR A 66 13.81 1.59 -0.99
C TYR A 66 12.35 2.05 -0.88
N TYR A 67 12.04 3.33 -1.15
CA TYR A 67 10.67 3.81 -1.36
C TYR A 67 10.25 3.88 -2.84
N THR A 68 11.12 4.33 -3.75
CA THR A 68 10.71 4.54 -5.15
C THR A 68 10.47 3.23 -5.88
N VAL A 69 11.25 2.18 -5.61
CA VAL A 69 11.05 0.88 -6.27
C VAL A 69 9.65 0.31 -5.95
N PRO A 70 9.24 0.15 -4.66
CA PRO A 70 7.87 -0.25 -4.33
C PRO A 70 6.80 0.69 -4.90
N ALA A 71 7.04 2.01 -4.88
CA ALA A 71 6.11 2.98 -5.43
C ALA A 71 5.91 2.77 -6.94
N LEU A 72 7.00 2.65 -7.72
CA LEU A 72 6.94 2.39 -9.15
C LEU A 72 6.29 1.04 -9.47
N THR A 73 6.60 -0.01 -8.70
CA THR A 73 5.93 -1.30 -8.83
C THR A 73 4.42 -1.15 -8.65
N THR A 74 3.99 -0.38 -7.64
CA THR A 74 2.58 -0.05 -7.42
C THR A 74 1.99 0.71 -8.60
N LEU A 75 2.67 1.72 -9.13
CA LEU A 75 2.15 2.57 -10.19
C LEU A 75 2.09 1.87 -11.56
N ILE A 76 3.00 0.92 -11.83
CA ILE A 76 3.19 0.34 -13.15
C ILE A 76 2.59 -1.06 -13.26
N LEU A 77 2.83 -1.93 -12.26
CA LEU A 77 2.53 -3.36 -12.42
C LEU A 77 1.04 -3.64 -12.62
N PRO A 78 0.10 -3.12 -11.80
CA PRO A 78 -1.31 -3.42 -12.00
C PRO A 78 -1.89 -2.85 -13.30
N PRO A 79 -1.61 -1.59 -13.71
CA PRO A 79 -2.09 -1.08 -15.00
C PRO A 79 -1.60 -1.89 -16.20
N VAL A 80 -0.34 -2.36 -16.18
CA VAL A 80 0.22 -3.18 -17.25
C VAL A 80 -0.40 -4.58 -17.28
N VAL A 81 -0.45 -5.26 -16.13
CA VAL A 81 -0.96 -6.64 -16.04
C VAL A 81 -2.45 -6.70 -16.36
N PHE A 82 -3.24 -5.77 -15.84
CA PHE A 82 -4.69 -5.75 -16.04
C PHE A 82 -5.15 -4.91 -17.23
N LYS A 83 -4.22 -4.25 -17.93
CA LYS A 83 -4.49 -3.40 -19.11
C LYS A 83 -5.60 -2.39 -18.80
N PHE A 84 -5.35 -1.49 -17.86
CA PHE A 84 -6.33 -0.48 -17.47
C PHE A 84 -6.65 0.46 -18.62
N SER A 85 -7.93 0.74 -18.83
CA SER A 85 -8.39 1.88 -19.63
C SER A 85 -8.03 3.20 -18.94
N GLY A 86 -8.09 4.33 -19.66
CA GLY A 86 -7.74 5.63 -19.06
C GLY A 86 -8.55 5.99 -17.81
N LYS A 87 -9.85 5.63 -17.77
CA LYS A 87 -10.71 5.85 -16.59
C LYS A 87 -10.30 4.97 -15.41
N GLU A 88 -9.99 3.70 -15.67
CA GLU A 88 -9.52 2.76 -14.65
C GLU A 88 -8.16 3.17 -14.12
N LEU A 89 -7.24 3.60 -14.99
CA LEU A 89 -5.93 4.10 -14.61
C LEU A 89 -6.06 5.31 -13.70
N LEU A 90 -6.85 6.33 -14.09
CA LEU A 90 -7.04 7.52 -13.26
C LEU A 90 -7.63 7.16 -11.89
N GLN A 91 -8.69 6.34 -11.87
CA GLN A 91 -9.31 5.90 -10.63
C GLN A 91 -8.34 5.10 -9.76
N TYR A 92 -7.55 4.21 -10.36
CA TYR A 92 -6.53 3.43 -9.68
C TYR A 92 -5.46 4.33 -9.07
N LEU A 93 -4.90 5.26 -9.84
CA LEU A 93 -3.84 6.15 -9.38
C LEU A 93 -4.31 6.99 -8.19
N VAL A 94 -5.52 7.55 -8.26
CA VAL A 94 -6.11 8.30 -7.14
C VAL A 94 -6.29 7.42 -5.92
N LEU A 95 -6.88 6.23 -6.06
CA LEU A 95 -7.13 5.34 -4.93
C LEU A 95 -5.85 4.78 -4.33
N ALA A 96 -4.89 4.35 -5.16
CA ALA A 96 -3.60 3.85 -4.71
C ALA A 96 -2.82 4.94 -3.98
N PHE A 97 -2.77 6.16 -4.55
CA PHE A 97 -2.13 7.30 -3.89
C PHE A 97 -2.77 7.64 -2.54
N LEU A 98 -4.11 7.71 -2.46
CA LEU A 98 -4.83 8.05 -1.21
C LEU A 98 -4.79 6.92 -0.17
N SER A 99 -4.66 5.67 -0.61
CA SER A 99 -4.67 4.52 0.30
C SER A 99 -3.51 4.56 1.29
N SER A 100 -2.32 4.96 0.85
CA SER A 100 -1.14 4.95 1.72
C SER A 100 -1.23 5.99 2.85
N PRO A 101 -1.55 7.28 2.60
CA PRO A 101 -1.81 8.26 3.65
C PRO A 101 -3.02 7.90 4.53
N LEU A 102 -4.05 7.28 3.97
CA LEU A 102 -5.22 6.86 4.76
C LEU A 102 -4.86 5.75 5.76
N ILE A 103 -4.15 4.72 5.31
CA ILE A 103 -3.66 3.64 6.16
C ILE A 103 -2.74 4.22 7.24
N HIS A 104 -1.78 5.07 6.86
CA HIS A 104 -0.91 5.77 7.80
C HIS A 104 -1.71 6.55 8.84
N GLY A 105 -2.64 7.39 8.40
CA GLY A 105 -3.46 8.21 9.28
C GLY A 105 -4.28 7.39 10.28
N VAL A 106 -4.91 6.30 9.84
CA VAL A 106 -5.65 5.40 10.73
C VAL A 106 -4.73 4.79 11.79
N PHE A 107 -3.57 4.27 11.40
CA PHE A 107 -2.67 3.63 12.35
C PHE A 107 -1.96 4.61 13.29
N SER A 108 -1.50 5.74 12.77
CA SER A 108 -0.93 6.82 13.56
C SER A 108 -1.93 7.39 14.57
N PHE A 109 -3.16 7.70 14.12
CA PHE A 109 -4.15 8.33 14.97
C PHE A 109 -4.67 7.39 16.07
N PHE A 110 -5.10 6.18 15.71
CA PHE A 110 -5.74 5.26 16.66
C PHE A 110 -4.75 4.44 17.48
N PHE A 111 -3.60 4.09 16.92
CA PHE A 111 -2.67 3.13 17.53
C PHE A 111 -1.30 3.72 17.88
N ASP A 112 -1.03 4.97 17.51
CA ASP A 112 0.26 5.65 17.70
C ASP A 112 1.42 4.92 16.98
N TRP A 113 1.13 4.39 15.79
CA TRP A 113 2.10 3.67 14.94
C TRP A 113 2.44 4.52 13.72
N HIS A 114 3.66 5.05 13.67
CA HIS A 114 4.11 6.00 12.66
C HIS A 114 5.07 5.39 11.63
N GLU A 115 5.30 4.08 11.69
CA GLU A 115 6.32 3.38 10.90
C GLU A 115 5.96 3.22 9.42
N TYR A 116 4.69 3.40 9.04
CA TYR A 116 4.22 3.14 7.67
C TYR A 116 4.62 4.25 6.69
N MET A 117 4.41 5.52 7.08
CA MET A 117 4.88 6.71 6.34
C MET A 117 5.44 7.77 7.32
N PRO A 118 6.69 7.65 7.77
CA PRO A 118 7.26 8.51 8.82
C PRO A 118 7.39 9.99 8.40
N PHE A 119 7.17 10.32 7.14
CA PHE A 119 7.25 11.68 6.60
C PHE A 119 6.02 12.54 6.91
N ILE A 120 4.88 11.91 7.26
CA ILE A 120 3.63 12.61 7.56
C ILE A 120 3.41 12.53 9.07
N ALA A 121 3.57 13.66 9.75
CA ALA A 121 3.27 13.75 11.17
C ALA A 121 1.74 13.75 11.36
N VAL A 122 1.22 12.72 12.04
CA VAL A 122 -0.20 12.61 12.41
C VAL A 122 -0.27 12.50 13.93
N PRO A 123 -1.00 13.40 14.64
CA PRO A 123 -1.14 13.28 16.09
C PRO A 123 -1.91 12.02 16.46
N SER A 124 -1.55 11.38 17.57
CA SER A 124 -2.29 10.22 18.07
C SER A 124 -3.41 10.65 19.02
N LEU A 125 -4.49 9.86 19.09
CA LEU A 125 -5.60 10.11 20.01
C LEU A 125 -5.12 10.22 21.46
N LYS A 126 -4.11 9.42 21.84
CA LYS A 126 -3.45 9.50 23.15
C LYS A 126 -2.83 10.87 23.39
N SER A 127 -2.04 11.38 22.43
CA SER A 127 -1.43 12.72 22.55
C SER A 127 -2.45 13.85 22.66
N LEU A 128 -3.67 13.66 22.14
CA LEU A 128 -4.74 14.65 22.21
C LEU A 128 -5.56 14.54 23.51
N LEU A 129 -5.65 13.37 24.12
CA LEU A 129 -6.47 13.11 25.32
C LEU A 129 -5.70 13.25 26.65
N GLY A 130 -4.37 13.29 26.62
CA GLY A 130 -3.52 13.40 27.82
C GLY A 130 -3.06 12.05 28.34
#